data_AF-A0A2E2RID7-F1
#
_entry.id   AF-A0A2E2RID7-F1
#
_cell.length_a   1.000
_cell.length_b   1.000
_cell.length_c   1.000
_cell.angle_alpha   90.00
_cell.angle_beta   90.00
_cell.angle_gamma   90.00
#
_symmetry.space_group_name_H-M   'P 1'
#
loop_
_entity.id
_entity.type
_entity.pdbx_description
1 polymer ?
#
loop_
_entity_poly.entity_id
_entity_poly.type
_entity_poly.pdbx_seq_one_letter_code
_entity_poly.pdbx_strand_id
1 'polypeptide(L)'
;MNYDGDDWWDRVVQRNRAPLLRLVGVLFLMLGLDEGGADVVPRRVVRQVMRLLRPAESAARRLIVVVARGVRIDASKLRPLKAPEAPSRLEAAGLLVIHRNVDFGLARFWRPEDAAPKKPAPAFPAFPLADPPRRFDALGWEGKRPFPKDGVAAADPDEDVNARNLCRRAQALKHALDNLPRYARRLALREARLKQESGAPLKGARQTYKRRTLRWGDPPGHCKKPEREVDDLLRECHRLALYARTAPDTG
;
A
#
# COMPACT_ATOMS: atom_id res chain seq x y z
N MET A 1 31.86 24.18 4.13
CA MET A 1 31.34 22.81 4.33
C MET A 1 30.10 22.66 3.47
N ASN A 2 30.23 22.09 2.28
CA ASN A 2 29.08 21.70 1.47
C ASN A 2 28.46 20.48 2.15
N TYR A 3 27.32 20.65 2.80
CA TYR A 3 26.48 19.53 3.18
C TYR A 3 25.88 18.99 1.88
N ASP A 4 26.43 17.91 1.35
CA ASP A 4 25.82 17.18 0.25
C ASP A 4 24.39 16.82 0.69
N GLY A 5 23.38 17.34 -0.01
CA GLY A 5 21.98 17.21 0.38
C GLY A 5 21.52 15.75 0.53
N ASP A 6 22.22 14.81 -0.12
CA ASP A 6 21.97 13.37 -0.02
C ASP A 6 22.34 12.80 1.36
N ASP A 7 23.41 13.32 2.00
CA ASP A 7 23.83 12.89 3.35
C ASP A 7 22.81 13.32 4.43
N TRP A 8 22.13 14.45 4.24
CA TRP A 8 21.05 14.86 5.14
C TRP A 8 19.84 13.91 5.04
N TRP A 9 19.43 13.55 3.82
CA TRP A 9 18.31 12.62 3.62
C TRP A 9 18.59 11.26 4.23
N ASP A 10 19.81 10.74 4.08
CA ASP A 10 20.20 9.46 4.69
C ASP A 10 20.16 9.52 6.22
N ARG A 11 20.67 10.59 6.82
CA ARG A 11 20.58 10.81 8.27
C ARG A 11 19.13 10.88 8.76
N VAL A 12 18.27 11.60 8.04
CA VAL A 12 16.84 11.70 8.36
C VAL A 12 16.14 10.35 8.25
N VAL A 13 16.46 9.56 7.22
CA VAL A 13 15.91 8.23 7.03
C VAL A 13 16.30 7.31 8.19
N GLN A 14 17.58 7.30 8.57
CA GLN A 14 18.07 6.45 9.66
C GLN A 14 17.48 6.86 11.02
N ARG A 15 17.38 8.16 11.29
CA ARG A 15 16.77 8.69 12.53
C ARG A 15 15.32 8.23 12.71
N ASN A 16 14.54 8.16 11.63
CA ASN A 16 13.15 7.72 11.68
C ASN A 16 13.01 6.18 11.61
N ARG A 17 13.95 5.49 10.97
CA ARG A 17 13.95 4.03 10.82
C ARG A 17 14.18 3.31 12.15
N ALA A 18 15.14 3.76 12.97
CA ALA A 18 15.49 3.07 14.22
C ALA A 18 14.31 2.99 15.23
N PRO A 19 13.56 4.06 15.52
CA PRO A 19 12.36 3.99 16.34
C PRO A 19 11.27 3.07 15.78
N LEU A 20 11.06 3.07 14.46
CA LEU A 20 10.09 2.17 13.82
C LEU A 20 10.48 0.70 13.99
N LEU A 21 11.78 0.37 13.95
CA LEU A 21 12.25 -0.99 14.22
C LEU A 21 12.04 -1.41 15.68
N ARG A 22 12.23 -0.50 16.65
CA ARG A 22 11.90 -0.78 18.06
C ARG A 22 10.41 -1.07 18.22
N LEU A 23 9.55 -0.28 17.58
CA LEU A 23 8.10 -0.50 17.59
C LEU A 23 7.73 -1.84 16.95
N VAL A 24 8.41 -2.23 15.87
CA VAL A 24 8.24 -3.56 15.25
C VAL A 24 8.62 -4.67 16.23
N GLY A 25 9.68 -4.49 17.03
CA GLY A 25 10.03 -5.43 18.11
C GLY A 25 8.88 -5.61 19.11
N VAL A 26 8.27 -4.51 19.57
CA VAL A 26 7.09 -4.56 20.45
C VAL A 26 5.92 -5.29 19.78
N LEU A 27 5.65 -5.00 18.51
CA LEU A 27 4.60 -5.69 17.75
C LEU A 27 4.85 -7.20 17.62
N PHE A 28 6.11 -7.62 17.51
CA PHE A 28 6.48 -9.03 17.42
C PHE A 28 6.21 -9.75 18.74
N LEU A 29 6.60 -9.15 19.87
CA LEU A 29 6.31 -9.67 21.22
C LEU A 29 4.80 -9.80 21.45
N MET A 30 4.03 -8.76 21.10
CA MET A 30 2.57 -8.78 21.25
C MET A 30 1.87 -9.84 20.39
N LEU A 31 2.52 -10.32 19.32
CA LEU A 31 1.98 -11.31 18.39
C LEU A 31 2.62 -12.70 18.55
N GLY A 32 3.52 -12.88 19.53
CA GLY A 32 4.27 -14.13 19.74
C GLY A 32 5.09 -14.55 18.52
N LEU A 33 5.61 -13.60 17.73
CA LEU A 33 6.34 -13.89 16.50
C LEU A 33 7.75 -14.41 16.72
N ASP A 34 8.30 -14.20 17.91
CA ASP A 34 9.51 -14.82 18.44
C ASP A 34 9.37 -16.33 18.62
N GLU A 35 8.16 -16.82 18.89
CA GLU A 35 7.85 -18.25 19.07
C GLU A 35 7.26 -18.92 17.81
N GLY A 36 7.31 -18.24 16.66
CA GLY A 36 6.76 -18.75 15.39
C GLY A 36 5.45 -18.08 14.94
N GLY A 37 4.87 -17.22 15.77
CA GLY A 37 3.67 -16.43 15.50
C GLY A 37 2.40 -17.07 16.05
N ALA A 38 1.65 -16.32 16.85
CA ALA A 38 0.38 -16.78 17.39
C ALA A 38 -0.67 -16.96 16.28
N ASP A 39 -1.39 -18.09 16.31
CA ASP A 39 -2.53 -18.34 15.41
C ASP A 39 -3.76 -17.52 15.80
N VAL A 40 -3.98 -17.38 17.11
CA VAL A 40 -5.07 -16.62 17.72
C VAL A 40 -4.54 -15.70 18.81
N VAL A 41 -5.18 -14.55 18.96
CA VAL A 41 -4.82 -13.52 19.94
C VAL A 41 -6.11 -12.88 20.47
N PRO A 42 -6.20 -12.54 21.77
CA PRO A 42 -7.36 -11.87 22.34
C PRO A 42 -7.69 -10.55 21.63
N ARG A 43 -8.98 -10.26 21.46
CA ARG A 43 -9.46 -9.08 20.73
C ARG A 43 -8.91 -7.75 21.27
N ARG A 44 -8.68 -7.64 22.58
CA ARG A 44 -8.01 -6.49 23.23
C ARG A 44 -6.61 -6.25 22.67
N VAL A 45 -5.83 -7.31 22.49
CA VAL A 45 -4.47 -7.26 21.96
C VAL A 45 -4.50 -6.92 20.48
N VAL A 46 -5.42 -7.49 19.71
CA VAL A 46 -5.66 -7.10 18.30
C VAL A 46 -5.92 -5.60 18.17
N ARG A 47 -6.74 -5.01 19.04
CA ARG A 47 -7.00 -3.56 19.03
C ARG A 47 -5.74 -2.75 19.35
N GLN A 48 -4.96 -3.17 20.34
CA GLN A 48 -3.71 -2.50 20.73
C GLN A 48 -2.66 -2.60 19.61
N VAL A 49 -2.45 -3.78 19.03
CA VAL A 49 -1.60 -4.02 17.86
C VAL A 49 -2.03 -3.11 16.70
N MET A 50 -3.32 -3.03 16.38
CA MET A 50 -3.80 -2.18 15.28
C MET A 50 -3.57 -0.69 15.51
N ARG A 51 -3.61 -0.21 16.76
CA ARG A 51 -3.31 1.19 17.12
C ARG A 51 -1.85 1.55 16.86
N LEU A 52 -0.93 0.60 16.99
CA LEU A 52 0.50 0.80 16.72
C LEU A 52 0.85 0.52 15.25
N LEU A 53 0.34 -0.59 14.70
CA LEU A 53 0.65 -1.08 13.37
C LEU A 53 0.18 -0.12 12.27
N ARG A 54 -1.02 0.46 12.38
CA ARG A 54 -1.56 1.34 11.33
C ARG A 54 -0.71 2.61 11.15
N PRO A 55 -0.37 3.36 12.22
CA PRO A 55 0.55 4.49 12.10
C PRO A 55 1.94 4.07 11.63
N ALA A 56 2.47 2.94 12.11
CA ALA A 56 3.80 2.46 11.73
C ALA A 56 3.91 2.09 10.25
N GLU A 57 2.95 1.34 9.71
CA GLU A 57 2.91 1.05 8.27
C GLU A 57 2.78 2.34 7.44
N SER A 58 2.01 3.30 7.95
CA SER A 58 1.82 4.60 7.31
C SER A 58 3.12 5.41 7.27
N ALA A 59 3.87 5.42 8.37
CA ALA A 59 5.18 6.06 8.49
C ALA A 59 6.21 5.37 7.56
N ALA A 60 6.25 4.04 7.54
CA ALA A 60 7.14 3.29 6.66
C ALA A 60 6.87 3.57 5.17
N ARG A 61 5.61 3.67 4.73
CA ARG A 61 5.28 4.07 3.33
C ARG A 61 5.85 5.45 2.99
N ARG A 62 5.77 6.40 3.93
CA ARG A 62 6.28 7.77 3.77
C ARG A 62 7.81 7.78 3.72
N LEU A 63 8.47 6.99 4.56
CA LEU A 63 9.91 6.81 4.52
C LEU A 63 10.36 6.22 3.17
N ILE A 64 9.63 5.24 2.63
CA ILE A 64 9.89 4.68 1.30
C ILE A 64 9.75 5.75 0.21
N VAL A 65 8.76 6.66 0.32
CA VAL A 65 8.61 7.80 -0.62
C VAL A 65 9.83 8.73 -0.55
N VAL A 66 10.33 9.03 0.66
CA VAL A 66 11.52 9.86 0.86
C VAL A 66 12.72 9.22 0.17
N VAL A 67 12.99 7.94 0.43
CA VAL A 67 14.11 7.21 -0.21
C VAL A 67 13.93 7.11 -1.72
N ALA A 68 12.69 6.95 -2.20
CA ALA A 68 12.40 6.86 -3.63
C ALA A 68 12.69 8.16 -4.41
N ARG A 69 12.76 9.31 -3.74
CA ARG A 69 13.14 10.60 -4.36
C ARG A 69 14.51 10.54 -5.03
N GLY A 70 15.48 9.86 -4.40
CA GLY A 70 16.84 9.72 -4.92
C GLY A 70 16.98 8.64 -6.00
N VAL A 71 15.94 7.86 -6.28
CA VAL A 71 16.03 6.74 -7.23
C VAL A 71 15.75 7.21 -8.65
N ARG A 72 16.80 7.31 -9.46
CA ARG A 72 16.68 7.50 -10.92
C ARG A 72 16.31 6.19 -11.59
N ILE A 73 15.32 6.23 -12.48
CA ILE A 73 14.86 5.06 -13.24
C ILE A 73 15.10 5.31 -14.72
N ASP A 74 15.85 4.40 -15.33
CA ASP A 74 16.02 4.36 -16.77
C ASP A 74 14.69 4.00 -17.44
N ALA A 75 14.21 4.89 -18.31
CA ALA A 75 12.98 4.69 -19.06
C ALA A 75 12.99 3.38 -19.89
N SER A 76 14.18 2.92 -20.30
CA SER A 76 14.40 1.66 -21.02
C SER A 76 13.96 0.40 -20.26
N LYS A 77 13.94 0.45 -18.91
CA LYS A 77 13.51 -0.67 -18.06
C LYS A 77 11.99 -0.79 -17.94
N LEU A 78 11.23 0.15 -18.51
CA LEU A 78 9.78 0.11 -18.52
C LEU A 78 9.34 -0.70 -19.73
N ARG A 79 8.56 -1.77 -19.49
CA ARG A 79 7.95 -2.53 -20.58
C ARG A 79 7.13 -1.54 -21.42
N PRO A 80 7.28 -1.52 -22.76
CA PRO A 80 6.50 -0.64 -23.60
C PRO A 80 5.00 -0.88 -23.35
N LEU A 81 4.22 0.21 -23.38
CA LEU A 81 2.77 0.11 -23.23
C LEU A 81 2.27 -0.85 -24.32
N LYS A 82 1.51 -1.89 -23.92
CA LYS A 82 0.97 -2.84 -24.89
C LYS A 82 0.11 -2.04 -25.87
N ALA A 83 0.46 -2.06 -27.14
CA ALA A 83 -0.32 -1.38 -28.16
C ALA A 83 -1.75 -1.96 -28.14
N PRO A 84 -2.80 -1.15 -28.37
CA PRO A 84 -4.18 -1.64 -28.34
C PRO A 84 -4.30 -2.86 -29.25
N GLU A 85 -5.01 -3.88 -28.80
CA GLU A 85 -5.23 -5.08 -29.59
C GLU A 85 -6.04 -4.74 -30.84
N ALA A 86 -5.86 -5.48 -31.94
CA ALA A 86 -6.57 -5.25 -33.20
C ALA A 86 -8.09 -4.98 -33.04
N PRO A 87 -8.86 -5.72 -32.21
CA PRO A 87 -10.26 -5.42 -32.00
C PRO A 87 -10.50 -4.04 -31.38
N SER A 88 -9.74 -3.65 -30.35
CA SER A 88 -9.86 -2.34 -29.72
C SER A 88 -9.45 -1.18 -30.64
N ARG A 89 -8.54 -1.42 -31.60
CA ARG A 89 -8.21 -0.43 -32.63
C ARG A 89 -9.35 -0.22 -33.62
N LEU A 90 -9.97 -1.31 -34.06
CA LEU A 90 -11.12 -1.25 -34.96
C LEU A 90 -12.34 -0.61 -34.27
N GLU A 91 -12.55 -0.87 -32.97
CA GLU A 91 -13.56 -0.15 -32.17
C GLU A 91 -13.30 1.35 -32.11
N ALA A 92 -12.06 1.75 -31.78
CA ALA A 92 -11.68 3.16 -31.69
C ALA A 92 -11.77 3.88 -33.04
N ALA A 93 -11.54 3.16 -34.14
CA ALA A 93 -11.70 3.64 -35.51
C ALA A 93 -13.17 3.65 -35.98
N GLY A 94 -14.12 3.16 -35.17
CA GLY A 94 -15.53 3.04 -35.54
C GLY A 94 -15.82 1.96 -36.57
N LEU A 95 -14.84 1.11 -36.88
CA LEU A 95 -14.93 0.02 -37.88
C LEU A 95 -15.49 -1.28 -37.29
N LEU A 96 -15.55 -1.38 -35.96
CA LEU A 96 -16.04 -2.56 -35.24
C LEU A 96 -16.86 -2.10 -34.04
N VAL A 97 -18.10 -2.60 -33.91
CA VAL A 97 -18.91 -2.40 -32.71
C VAL A 97 -18.94 -3.73 -31.97
N ILE A 98 -18.17 -3.87 -30.88
CA ILE A 98 -18.31 -5.05 -30.02
C ILE A 98 -19.47 -4.78 -29.08
N HIS A 99 -20.60 -5.45 -29.32
CA HIS A 99 -21.66 -5.50 -28.32
C HIS A 99 -21.16 -6.28 -27.10
N ARG A 100 -20.81 -5.56 -26.03
CA ARG A 100 -20.23 -6.12 -24.80
C ARG A 100 -21.15 -7.08 -24.01
N ASN A 101 -22.37 -7.33 -24.52
CA ASN A 101 -23.35 -8.25 -23.95
C ASN A 101 -23.83 -9.32 -24.96
N VAL A 102 -23.18 -9.45 -26.12
CA VAL A 102 -23.50 -10.51 -27.09
C VAL A 102 -22.27 -11.40 -27.22
N ASP A 103 -22.25 -12.45 -26.41
CA ASP A 103 -21.31 -13.55 -26.59
C ASP A 103 -21.71 -14.30 -27.86
N PHE A 104 -21.04 -14.02 -28.99
CA PHE A 104 -21.31 -14.71 -30.27
C PHE A 104 -20.84 -16.17 -30.30
N GLY A 105 -20.52 -16.78 -29.15
CA GLY A 105 -20.19 -18.22 -29.07
C GLY A 105 -19.01 -18.66 -29.94
N LEU A 106 -18.22 -17.73 -30.48
CA LEU A 106 -17.09 -18.03 -31.36
C LEU A 106 -15.96 -18.63 -30.50
N ALA A 107 -16.06 -19.94 -30.35
CA ALA A 107 -15.06 -20.92 -29.96
C ALA A 107 -13.88 -20.39 -29.15
N ARG A 108 -13.94 -20.61 -27.84
CA ARG A 108 -12.70 -20.90 -27.10
C ARG A 108 -12.14 -22.20 -27.69
N PHE A 109 -11.25 -22.07 -28.67
CA PHE A 109 -10.41 -23.18 -29.10
C PHE A 109 -9.80 -23.81 -27.83
N TRP A 110 -10.14 -25.07 -27.59
CA TRP A 110 -9.60 -25.85 -26.48
C TRP A 110 -8.08 -25.78 -26.57
N ARG A 111 -7.44 -25.13 -25.60
CA ARG A 111 -5.99 -25.16 -25.45
C ARG A 111 -5.67 -26.36 -24.56
N PRO A 112 -4.76 -27.25 -24.96
CA PRO A 112 -4.27 -28.27 -24.05
C PRO A 112 -3.74 -27.58 -22.79
N GLU A 113 -4.17 -28.08 -21.64
CA GLU A 113 -3.86 -27.50 -20.35
C GLU A 113 -2.41 -27.86 -20.02
N ASP A 114 -1.47 -26.97 -20.36
CA ASP A 114 -0.07 -27.12 -20.01
C ASP A 114 0.04 -27.38 -18.50
N ALA A 115 0.81 -28.41 -18.12
CA ALA A 115 0.99 -28.85 -16.74
C ALA A 115 1.22 -27.65 -15.82
N ALA A 116 0.30 -27.44 -14.88
CA ALA A 116 0.29 -26.26 -14.03
C ALA A 116 1.69 -26.07 -13.41
N PRO A 117 2.36 -24.93 -13.65
CA PRO A 117 3.71 -24.72 -13.14
C PRO A 117 3.70 -24.87 -11.62
N LYS A 118 4.64 -25.64 -11.09
CA LYS A 118 4.78 -25.88 -9.63
C LYS A 118 4.70 -24.52 -8.92
N LYS A 119 3.69 -24.36 -8.05
CA LYS A 119 3.53 -23.12 -7.30
C LYS A 119 4.83 -22.87 -6.53
N PRO A 120 5.52 -21.73 -6.76
CA PRO A 120 6.73 -21.43 -6.00
C PRO A 120 6.39 -21.35 -4.51
N ALA A 121 7.41 -21.55 -3.67
CA ALA A 121 7.30 -21.42 -2.23
C ALA A 121 6.52 -20.14 -1.86
N PRO A 122 5.68 -20.18 -0.79
CA PRO A 122 4.82 -19.07 -0.43
C PRO A 122 5.64 -17.79 -0.29
N ALA A 123 5.41 -16.84 -1.19
CA ALA A 123 6.18 -15.60 -1.20
C ALA A 123 6.03 -14.89 0.14
N PHE A 124 7.16 -14.42 0.68
CA PHE A 124 7.18 -13.57 1.86
C PHE A 124 6.20 -12.40 1.66
N PRO A 125 5.37 -12.04 2.66
CA PRO A 125 4.34 -11.02 2.46
C PRO A 125 4.97 -9.69 2.02
N ALA A 126 4.61 -9.24 0.81
CA ALA A 126 5.12 -8.00 0.28
C ALA A 126 4.39 -6.81 0.91
N PHE A 127 5.16 -5.87 1.47
CA PHE A 127 4.60 -4.64 2.02
C PHE A 127 3.84 -3.82 0.96
N PRO A 128 2.64 -3.30 1.29
CA PRO A 128 1.84 -2.47 0.38
C PRO A 128 2.44 -1.06 0.26
N LEU A 129 2.69 -0.63 -0.97
CA LEU A 129 3.35 0.66 -1.26
C LEU A 129 2.41 1.87 -1.25
N ALA A 130 1.10 1.65 -1.40
CA ALA A 130 0.11 2.73 -1.43
C ALA A 130 -0.72 2.74 -0.15
N ASP A 131 -1.13 3.94 0.29
CA ASP A 131 -2.06 4.08 1.40
C ASP A 131 -3.43 3.43 1.05
N PRO A 132 -4.07 2.72 1.99
CA PRO A 132 -5.42 2.23 1.76
C PRO A 132 -6.37 3.42 1.58
N PRO A 133 -7.38 3.31 0.69
CA PRO A 133 -8.37 4.35 0.51
C PRO A 133 -9.15 4.57 1.82
N ARG A 134 -9.61 5.80 2.07
CA ARG A 134 -10.55 6.06 3.18
C ARG A 134 -11.79 5.19 2.95
N ARG A 135 -12.07 4.25 3.85
CA ARG A 135 -13.32 3.51 3.82
C ARG A 135 -14.43 4.46 4.25
N PHE A 136 -15.32 4.77 3.32
CA PHE A 136 -16.57 5.47 3.58
C PHE A 136 -17.69 4.46 3.33
N ASP A 137 -18.51 4.21 4.35
CA ASP A 137 -19.67 3.31 4.21
C ASP A 137 -20.81 4.10 3.53
N ALA A 138 -20.74 4.20 2.21
CA ALA A 138 -21.74 4.92 1.42
C ALA A 138 -23.14 4.32 1.59
N LEU A 139 -23.24 2.98 1.70
CA LEU A 139 -24.52 2.30 1.91
C LEU A 139 -25.10 2.62 3.29
N GLY A 140 -24.25 2.70 4.32
CA GLY A 140 -24.65 3.17 5.65
C GLY A 140 -25.09 4.64 5.65
N TRP A 141 -24.33 5.52 4.99
CA TRP A 141 -24.66 6.95 4.88
C TRP A 141 -25.97 7.22 4.14
N GLU A 142 -26.22 6.47 3.06
CA GLU A 142 -27.46 6.55 2.27
C GLU A 142 -28.66 5.86 2.96
N GLY A 143 -28.49 5.32 4.18
CA GLY A 143 -29.53 4.61 4.92
C GLY A 143 -29.96 3.28 4.28
N LYS A 144 -29.27 2.83 3.22
CA LYS A 144 -29.57 1.58 2.50
C LYS A 144 -29.12 0.35 3.27
N ARG A 145 -28.15 0.50 4.16
CA ARG A 145 -27.73 -0.58 5.05
C ARG A 145 -28.73 -0.65 6.23
N PRO A 146 -29.44 -1.77 6.41
CA PRO A 146 -30.32 -1.89 7.57
C PRO A 146 -29.47 -1.81 8.84
N PHE A 147 -29.79 -0.86 9.72
CA PHE A 147 -29.21 -0.85 11.05
C PHE A 147 -29.73 -2.08 11.80
N PRO A 148 -28.87 -2.85 12.50
CA PRO A 148 -29.33 -4.01 13.27
C PRO A 148 -30.42 -3.60 14.26
N LYS A 149 -31.65 -4.12 14.08
CA LYS A 149 -32.80 -3.78 14.94
C LYS A 149 -32.65 -4.37 16.34
N ASP A 150 -32.02 -5.54 16.43
CA ASP A 150 -31.81 -6.28 17.68
C ASP A 150 -30.59 -5.76 18.47
N GLY A 151 -30.07 -4.59 18.10
CA GLY A 151 -28.85 -4.03 18.64
C GLY A 151 -27.58 -4.72 18.11
N VAL A 152 -26.43 -4.25 18.59
CA VAL A 152 -25.12 -4.86 18.30
C VAL A 152 -24.57 -5.33 19.63
N ALA A 153 -24.45 -6.65 19.80
CA ALA A 153 -23.84 -7.23 21.00
C ALA A 153 -22.42 -6.68 21.16
N ALA A 154 -22.08 -6.24 22.38
CA ALA A 154 -20.72 -5.81 22.67
C ALA A 154 -19.78 -7.01 22.49
N ALA A 155 -18.78 -6.82 21.63
CA ALA A 155 -17.74 -7.82 21.44
C ALA A 155 -16.93 -8.02 22.73
N ASP A 156 -16.80 -9.27 23.17
CA ASP A 156 -15.97 -9.64 24.30
C ASP A 156 -14.50 -9.22 24.02
N PRO A 157 -13.86 -8.45 24.93
CA PRO A 157 -12.45 -8.11 24.82
C PRO A 157 -11.51 -9.30 24.73
N ASP A 158 -11.89 -10.45 25.28
CA ASP A 158 -11.02 -11.61 25.46
C ASP A 158 -11.31 -12.72 24.46
N GLU A 159 -12.27 -12.48 23.56
CA GLU A 159 -12.55 -13.34 22.41
C GLU A 159 -11.28 -13.56 21.57
N ASP A 160 -11.00 -14.82 21.28
CA ASP A 160 -9.90 -15.22 20.42
C ASP A 160 -10.17 -14.82 18.97
N VAL A 161 -9.26 -14.01 18.42
CA VAL A 161 -9.33 -13.55 17.03
C VAL A 161 -8.13 -14.07 16.26
N ASN A 162 -8.39 -14.56 15.04
CA ASN A 162 -7.33 -15.01 14.15
C ASN A 162 -6.27 -13.92 13.90
N ALA A 163 -5.02 -14.22 14.27
CA ALA A 163 -3.91 -13.28 14.23
C ALA A 163 -3.01 -13.43 12.98
N ARG A 164 -3.23 -14.44 12.14
CA ARG A 164 -2.38 -14.76 10.98
C ARG A 164 -2.13 -13.56 10.06
N ASN A 165 -3.17 -12.76 9.78
CA ASN A 165 -3.05 -11.58 8.94
C ASN A 165 -2.28 -10.43 9.61
N LEU A 166 -2.37 -10.30 10.94
CA LEU A 166 -1.59 -9.33 11.71
C LEU A 166 -0.10 -9.69 11.70
N CYS A 167 0.20 -10.95 11.95
CA CYS A 167 1.55 -11.51 11.89
C CYS A 167 2.21 -11.24 10.53
N ARG A 168 1.52 -11.55 9.43
CA ARG A 168 2.02 -11.28 8.07
C ARG A 168 2.26 -9.80 7.80
N ARG A 169 1.43 -8.91 8.35
CA ARG A 169 1.59 -7.46 8.20
C ARG A 169 2.78 -6.94 8.99
N ALA A 170 2.97 -7.39 10.23
CA ALA A 170 4.13 -7.05 11.04
C ALA A 170 5.44 -7.54 10.38
N GLN A 171 5.46 -8.78 9.88
CA GLN A 171 6.58 -9.31 9.10
C GLN A 171 6.88 -8.51 7.84
N ALA A 172 5.84 -8.13 7.07
CA ALA A 172 5.99 -7.30 5.89
C ALA A 172 6.56 -5.91 6.22
N LEU A 173 6.11 -5.31 7.32
CA LEU A 173 6.63 -4.03 7.83
C LEU A 173 8.11 -4.14 8.19
N LYS A 174 8.50 -5.17 8.97
CA LYS A 174 9.91 -5.43 9.31
C LYS A 174 10.76 -5.56 8.06
N HIS A 175 10.36 -6.44 7.13
CA HIS A 175 11.09 -6.68 5.90
C HIS A 175 11.21 -5.42 5.02
N ALA A 176 10.20 -4.54 5.03
CA ALA A 176 10.26 -3.26 4.34
C ALA A 176 11.27 -2.28 4.95
N LEU A 177 11.29 -2.18 6.29
CA LEU A 177 12.26 -1.36 7.00
C LEU A 177 13.69 -1.90 6.87
N ASP A 178 13.86 -3.23 6.84
CA ASP A 178 15.16 -3.89 6.61
C ASP A 178 15.68 -3.65 5.18
N ASN A 179 14.79 -3.50 4.19
CA ASN A 179 15.16 -3.41 2.78
C ASN A 179 14.62 -2.14 2.10
N LEU A 180 14.74 -0.96 2.75
CA LEU A 180 14.19 0.30 2.24
C LEU A 180 14.57 0.60 0.77
N PRO A 181 15.84 0.48 0.33
CA PRO A 181 16.22 0.78 -1.06
C PRO A 181 15.49 -0.10 -2.09
N ARG A 182 15.25 -1.37 -1.75
CA ARG A 182 14.51 -2.32 -2.61
C ARG A 182 13.06 -1.86 -2.79
N TYR A 183 12.40 -1.46 -1.71
CA TYR A 183 11.02 -0.98 -1.76
C TYR A 183 10.91 0.40 -2.42
N ALA A 184 11.90 1.26 -2.24
CA ALA A 184 12.00 2.56 -2.91
C ALA A 184 12.09 2.39 -4.44
N ARG A 185 12.98 1.50 -4.92
CA ARG A 185 13.08 1.17 -6.34
C ARG A 185 11.78 0.57 -6.90
N ARG A 186 11.14 -0.32 -6.14
CA ARG A 186 9.83 -0.89 -6.51
C ARG A 186 8.75 0.18 -6.62
N LEU A 187 8.75 1.15 -5.70
CA LEU A 187 7.82 2.28 -5.72
C LEU A 187 8.08 3.18 -6.93
N ALA A 188 9.31 3.62 -7.14
CA ALA A 188 9.65 4.47 -8.26
C ALA A 188 9.30 3.80 -9.60
N LEU A 189 9.51 2.49 -9.75
CA LEU A 189 9.10 1.74 -10.95
C LEU A 189 7.58 1.75 -11.15
N ARG A 190 6.82 1.57 -10.07
CA ARG A 190 5.36 1.66 -10.11
C ARG A 190 4.92 3.07 -10.53
N GLU A 191 5.53 4.11 -9.97
CA GLU A 191 5.17 5.51 -10.31
C GLU A 191 5.55 5.88 -11.74
N ALA A 192 6.69 5.41 -12.26
CA ALA A 192 7.08 5.61 -13.65
C ALA A 192 6.10 4.94 -14.63
N ARG A 193 5.63 3.72 -14.32
CA ARG A 193 4.57 3.06 -15.10
C ARG A 193 3.26 3.83 -15.06
N LEU A 194 2.85 4.29 -13.88
CA LEU A 194 1.64 5.09 -13.73
C LEU A 194 1.71 6.41 -14.50
N LYS A 195 2.87 7.07 -14.56
CA LYS A 195 3.10 8.26 -15.37
C LYS A 195 2.93 7.96 -16.86
N GLN A 196 3.52 6.86 -17.37
CA GLN A 196 3.32 6.43 -18.75
C GLN A 196 1.85 6.14 -19.08
N GLU A 197 1.13 5.47 -18.19
CA GLU A 197 -0.30 5.18 -18.35
C GLU A 197 -1.22 6.41 -18.18
N SER A 198 -0.72 7.49 -17.55
CA SER A 198 -1.52 8.69 -17.25
C SER A 198 -1.72 9.63 -18.45
N GLY A 199 -1.05 9.37 -19.57
CA GLY A 199 -1.39 9.99 -20.85
C GLY A 199 -2.77 9.61 -21.40
N ALA A 200 -3.42 8.58 -20.85
CA ALA A 200 -4.81 8.24 -21.12
C ALA A 200 -5.75 8.95 -20.13
N PRO A 201 -6.83 9.61 -20.59
CA PRO A 201 -7.75 10.35 -19.72
C PRO A 201 -8.37 9.41 -18.67
N LEU A 202 -8.24 9.80 -17.40
CA LEU A 202 -8.84 9.09 -16.27
C LEU A 202 -10.36 9.23 -16.32
N LYS A 203 -11.09 8.13 -16.45
CA LYS A 203 -12.55 8.12 -16.36
C LYS A 203 -12.97 8.08 -14.87
N GLY A 204 -13.11 9.26 -14.28
CA GLY A 204 -13.75 9.47 -12.98
C GLY A 204 -12.84 9.40 -11.74
N ALA A 205 -13.34 9.95 -10.63
CA ALA A 205 -12.57 10.20 -9.41
C ALA A 205 -11.97 8.92 -8.76
N ARG A 206 -12.68 7.78 -8.79
CA ARG A 206 -12.20 6.51 -8.20
C ARG A 206 -10.91 5.99 -8.85
N GLN A 207 -10.76 6.20 -10.16
CA GLN A 207 -9.57 5.77 -10.90
C GLN A 207 -8.35 6.63 -10.51
N THR A 208 -8.57 7.93 -10.27
CA THR A 208 -7.57 8.88 -9.76
C THR A 208 -7.05 8.50 -8.37
N TYR A 209 -7.91 8.04 -7.46
CA TYR A 209 -7.50 7.59 -6.12
C TYR A 209 -6.64 6.32 -6.15
N LYS A 210 -6.97 5.35 -7.01
CA LYS A 210 -6.20 4.08 -7.11
C LYS A 210 -4.76 4.28 -7.60
N ARG A 211 -4.50 5.34 -8.37
CA ARG A 211 -3.16 5.64 -8.91
C ARG A 211 -2.24 6.35 -7.92
N ARG A 212 -2.72 6.77 -6.75
CA ARG A 212 -1.91 7.55 -5.81
C ARG A 212 -1.14 6.67 -4.84
N THR A 213 0.08 7.09 -4.51
CA THR A 213 0.93 6.46 -3.49
C THR A 213 0.50 6.91 -2.10
N LEU A 214 0.44 8.23 -1.89
CA LEU A 214 -0.04 8.84 -0.65
C LEU A 214 -1.48 9.32 -0.81
N ARG A 215 -2.28 9.10 0.24
CA ARG A 215 -3.65 9.61 0.31
C ARG A 215 -3.65 11.15 0.38
N TRP A 216 -4.74 11.78 -0.07
CA TRP A 216 -5.01 13.18 0.21
C TRP A 216 -5.39 13.43 1.68
N GLY A 217 -4.83 14.51 2.24
CA GLY A 217 -5.00 14.90 3.63
C GLY A 217 -4.22 13.99 4.58
N ASP A 218 -4.79 13.77 5.75
CA ASP A 218 -4.08 13.09 6.84
C ASP A 218 -3.71 11.63 6.53
N PRO A 219 -2.55 11.18 7.03
CA PRO A 219 -2.15 9.78 6.94
C PRO A 219 -3.15 8.81 7.56
N PRO A 220 -3.22 7.55 7.06
CA PRO A 220 -3.80 6.46 7.82
C PRO A 220 -3.16 6.36 9.21
N GLY A 221 -3.99 6.32 10.26
CA GLY A 221 -3.52 6.26 11.65
C GLY A 221 -3.11 7.62 12.25
N HIS A 222 -3.26 8.73 11.51
CA HIS A 222 -2.99 10.05 12.07
C HIS A 222 -3.92 10.37 13.24
N CYS A 223 -3.33 10.86 14.33
CA CYS A 223 -4.04 11.42 15.47
C CYS A 223 -3.69 12.91 15.62
N LYS A 224 -4.69 13.75 15.88
CA LYS A 224 -4.48 15.20 16.12
C LYS A 224 -3.69 15.47 17.40
N LYS A 225 -3.95 14.67 18.44
CA LYS A 225 -3.26 14.72 19.73
C LYS A 225 -2.37 13.47 19.83
N PRO A 226 -1.07 13.57 19.54
CA PRO A 226 -0.19 12.41 19.62
C PRO A 226 -0.12 11.92 21.07
N GLU A 227 -0.40 10.63 21.27
CA GLU A 227 -0.33 9.97 22.58
C GLU A 227 0.90 9.06 22.68
N ARG A 228 1.35 8.54 21.53
CA ARG A 228 2.38 7.52 21.42
C ARG A 228 3.51 8.03 20.54
N GLU A 229 4.72 7.54 20.76
CA GLU A 229 5.91 7.86 19.94
C GLU A 229 5.62 7.64 18.43
N VAL A 230 4.85 6.61 18.08
CA VAL A 230 4.48 6.31 16.69
C VAL A 230 3.64 7.41 16.02
N ASP A 231 2.85 8.16 16.79
CA ASP A 231 2.03 9.25 16.26
C ASP A 231 2.92 10.43 15.82
N ASP A 232 3.96 10.72 16.60
CA ASP A 232 4.97 11.73 16.28
C ASP A 232 5.84 11.32 15.10
N LEU A 233 6.29 10.06 15.09
CA LEU A 233 7.05 9.49 13.97
C LEU A 233 6.26 9.55 12.66
N LEU A 234 4.96 9.21 12.71
CA LEU A 234 4.09 9.30 11.55
C LEU A 234 3.95 10.74 11.06
N ARG A 235 3.76 11.69 11.98
CA ARG A 235 3.64 13.12 11.65
C ARG A 235 4.91 13.64 10.98
N GLU A 236 6.08 13.29 11.51
CA GLU A 236 7.37 13.69 10.96
C GLU A 236 7.64 13.06 9.59
N CYS A 237 7.50 11.73 9.48
CA CYS A 237 7.63 11.02 8.21
C CYS A 237 6.67 11.57 7.16
N HIS A 238 5.46 11.98 7.55
CA HIS A 238 4.50 12.57 6.62
C HIS A 238 4.96 13.92 6.08
N ARG A 239 5.45 14.82 6.93
CA ARG A 239 6.01 16.11 6.51
C ARG A 239 7.18 15.91 5.56
N LEU A 240 8.11 15.03 5.92
CA LEU A 240 9.27 14.69 5.09
C LEU A 240 8.86 14.12 3.73
N ALA A 241 7.86 13.25 3.67
CA ALA A 241 7.37 12.70 2.42
C ALA A 241 6.64 13.74 1.55
N LEU A 242 6.00 14.75 2.14
CA LEU A 242 5.44 15.87 1.38
C LEU A 242 6.57 16.74 0.82
N TYR A 243 7.57 17.08 1.62
CA TYR A 243 8.76 17.83 1.19
C TYR A 243 9.57 17.07 0.12
N ALA A 244 9.64 15.75 0.21
CA ALA A 244 10.28 14.92 -0.80
C ALA A 244 9.52 14.90 -2.14
N ARG A 245 8.21 15.19 -2.13
CA ARG A 245 7.36 15.22 -3.33
C ARG A 245 7.23 16.60 -3.96
N THR A 246 7.43 17.68 -3.20
CA THR A 246 7.61 19.00 -3.79
C THR A 246 8.88 18.97 -4.63
N ALA A 247 8.81 19.50 -5.85
CA ALA A 247 9.98 19.60 -6.72
C ALA A 247 11.12 20.30 -5.96
N PRO A 248 12.39 19.92 -6.15
CA PRO A 248 13.46 20.80 -5.72
C PRO A 248 13.23 22.16 -6.38
N ASP A 249 13.21 23.21 -5.57
CA ASP A 249 13.20 24.59 -6.08
C ASP A 249 14.48 24.77 -6.90
N THR A 250 14.39 24.52 -8.21
CA THR A 250 15.36 25.00 -9.18
C THR A 250 15.04 26.48 -9.39
N GLY A 251 15.67 27.33 -8.57
CA GLY A 251 16.06 28.67 -8.97
C GLY A 251 17.31 28.64 -9.82
#